data_AF-A0A316DNB1-F1
#
_entry.id   AF-A0A316DNB1-F1
#
_cell.length_a   1.000
_cell.length_b   1.000
_cell.length_c   1.000
_cell.angle_alpha   90.00
_cell.angle_beta   90.00
_cell.angle_gamma   90.00
#
_symmetry.space_group_name_H-M   'P 1'
#
loop_
_entity.id
_entity.type
_entity.pdbx_description
1 polymer ?
#
loop_
_entity_poly.entity_id
_entity_poly.type
_entity_poly.pdbx_seq_one_letter_code
_entity_poly.pdbx_strand_id
1 'polypeptide(L)'
;MKLISKYSKFVPYLYFIAVIIYLFTSLNKSEGLTAYPILLLGIPFIWQLVKPNKNLNFSLGIIFVCISSYLILAYLSDILNIISISETFKGFIVLGGLFVLTNFTMSLWMIRNSMKKAF
;
A
#
# COMPACT_ATOMS: atom_id res chain seq x y z
N MET A 1 -11.70 -24.66 5.41
CA MET A 1 -10.81 -24.20 4.32
C MET A 1 -11.49 -23.34 3.25
N LYS A 2 -12.65 -23.72 2.67
CA LYS A 2 -13.35 -22.92 1.64
C LYS A 2 -13.74 -21.48 2.05
N LEU A 3 -14.08 -21.27 3.33
CA LEU A 3 -14.42 -19.93 3.84
C LEU A 3 -13.18 -19.03 3.95
N ILE A 4 -12.07 -19.56 4.46
CA ILE A 4 -10.81 -18.82 4.62
C ILE A 4 -10.29 -18.34 3.25
N SER A 5 -10.33 -19.19 2.23
CA SER A 5 -9.95 -18.80 0.86
C SER A 5 -10.92 -17.80 0.23
N LYS A 6 -12.19 -17.79 0.66
CA LYS A 6 -13.21 -16.86 0.15
C LYS A 6 -13.02 -15.45 0.70
N TYR A 7 -12.60 -15.32 1.96
CA TYR A 7 -12.37 -14.02 2.61
C TYR A 7 -10.92 -13.52 2.51
N SER A 8 -9.94 -14.41 2.28
CA SER A 8 -8.53 -14.00 2.14
C SER A 8 -8.31 -13.01 1.00
N LYS A 9 -9.17 -13.01 -0.02
CA LYS A 9 -9.09 -12.04 -1.13
C LYS A 9 -9.25 -10.59 -0.68
N PHE A 10 -9.85 -10.34 0.50
CA PHE A 10 -10.07 -8.99 1.02
C PHE A 10 -8.90 -8.44 1.85
N VAL A 11 -7.95 -9.29 2.22
CA VAL A 11 -6.82 -8.92 3.07
C VAL A 11 -6.02 -7.73 2.52
N PRO A 12 -5.69 -7.66 1.20
CA PRO A 12 -4.96 -6.51 0.67
C PRO A 12 -5.70 -5.19 0.86
N TYR A 13 -7.03 -5.14 0.67
CA TYR A 13 -7.78 -3.89 0.80
C TYR A 13 -7.89 -3.44 2.25
N LEU A 14 -8.14 -4.38 3.18
CA LEU A 14 -8.15 -4.07 4.61
C LEU A 14 -6.79 -3.56 5.07
N TYR A 15 -5.70 -4.17 4.56
CA TYR A 15 -4.34 -3.70 4.79
C TYR A 15 -4.15 -2.25 4.30
N PHE A 16 -4.47 -1.94 3.03
CA PHE A 16 -4.28 -0.58 2.50
C PHE A 16 -5.16 0.45 3.21
N ILE A 17 -6.38 0.11 3.62
CA ILE A 17 -7.22 0.98 4.44
C ILE A 17 -6.56 1.27 5.79
N ALA A 18 -6.04 0.26 6.47
CA ALA A 18 -5.35 0.43 7.75
C ALA A 18 -4.09 1.32 7.59
N VAL A 19 -3.32 1.11 6.52
CA VAL A 19 -2.15 1.93 6.18
C VAL A 19 -2.55 3.39 5.95
N ILE A 20 -3.62 3.64 5.19
CA ILE A 20 -4.11 4.99 4.90
C ILE A 20 -4.61 5.68 6.17
N ILE A 21 -5.34 4.98 7.04
CA ILE A 21 -5.79 5.51 8.32
C ILE A 21 -4.62 5.83 9.24
N TYR A 22 -3.61 4.95 9.31
CA TYR A 22 -2.41 5.17 10.09
C TYR A 22 -1.64 6.41 9.59
N LEU A 23 -1.42 6.49 8.27
CA LEU A 23 -0.72 7.61 7.64
C LEU A 23 -1.46 8.93 7.84
N PHE A 24 -2.78 8.94 7.63
CA PHE A 24 -3.64 10.08 7.92
C PHE A 24 -3.53 10.50 9.39
N THR A 25 -3.66 9.57 10.33
CA THR A 25 -3.61 9.88 11.77
C THR A 25 -2.26 10.44 12.18
N SER A 26 -1.17 9.91 11.61
CA SER A 26 0.19 10.39 11.87
C SER A 26 0.39 11.81 11.35
N LEU A 27 -0.03 12.10 10.11
CA LEU A 27 0.18 13.40 9.48
C LEU A 27 -0.83 14.46 9.93
N ASN A 28 -2.06 14.08 10.26
CA ASN A 28 -3.06 15.00 10.79
C ASN A 28 -2.63 15.61 12.13
N LYS A 29 -1.80 14.89 12.92
CA LYS A 29 -1.22 15.42 14.16
C LYS A 29 -0.18 16.53 13.93
N SER A 30 0.50 16.53 12.77
CA SER A 30 1.59 17.48 12.47
C SER A 30 1.18 18.58 11.50
N GLU A 31 0.33 18.28 10.51
CA GLU A 31 0.01 19.20 9.41
C GLU A 31 -1.50 19.54 9.29
N GLY A 32 -2.36 18.89 10.07
CA GLY A 32 -3.79 19.18 10.13
C GLY A 32 -4.54 18.94 8.80
N LEU A 33 -5.28 19.94 8.32
CA LEU A 33 -6.18 19.86 7.15
C LEU A 33 -5.49 19.43 5.85
N THR A 34 -4.18 19.58 5.72
CA THR A 34 -3.41 19.11 4.55
C THR A 34 -3.36 17.58 4.45
N ALA A 35 -3.71 16.85 5.51
CA ALA A 35 -3.74 15.38 5.52
C ALA A 35 -5.02 14.79 4.89
N TYR A 36 -6.09 15.57 4.71
CA TYR A 36 -7.36 15.08 4.17
C TYR A 36 -7.30 14.40 2.79
N PRO A 37 -6.48 14.86 1.83
CA PRO A 37 -6.28 14.19 0.55
C PRO A 37 -5.84 12.72 0.68
N ILE A 38 -5.13 12.37 1.75
CA ILE A 38 -4.68 11.00 2.01
C ILE A 38 -5.88 10.09 2.30
N LEU A 39 -6.89 10.61 3.00
CA LEU A 39 -8.10 9.87 3.31
C LEU A 39 -8.92 9.58 2.05
N LEU A 40 -8.90 10.50 1.07
CA LEU A 40 -9.53 10.29 -0.24
C LEU A 40 -8.89 9.13 -1.02
N LEU A 41 -7.59 8.87 -0.83
CA LEU A 41 -6.94 7.69 -1.43
C LEU A 41 -7.49 6.36 -0.89
N GLY A 42 -8.18 6.37 0.26
CA GLY A 42 -8.85 5.20 0.84
C GLY A 42 -10.13 4.79 0.11
N ILE A 43 -10.80 5.73 -0.57
CA ILE A 43 -12.06 5.52 -1.28
C ILE A 43 -12.01 4.33 -2.25
N PRO A 44 -11.03 4.23 -3.18
CA PRO A 44 -10.97 3.10 -4.10
C PRO A 44 -10.83 1.74 -3.39
N PHE A 45 -10.18 1.69 -2.23
CA PHE A 45 -10.05 0.45 -1.45
C PHE A 45 -11.33 0.08 -0.72
N ILE A 46 -12.05 1.06 -0.15
CA ILE A 46 -13.37 0.85 0.45
C ILE A 46 -14.36 0.38 -0.62
N TRP A 47 -14.31 0.99 -1.81
CA TRP A 47 -15.15 0.60 -2.93
C TRP A 47 -14.95 -0.86 -3.35
N GLN A 48 -13.70 -1.36 -3.31
CA GLN A 48 -13.39 -2.76 -3.60
C GLN A 48 -13.96 -3.75 -2.57
N LEU A 49 -14.18 -3.33 -1.32
CA LEU A 49 -14.83 -4.16 -0.31
C LEU A 49 -16.34 -4.30 -0.57
N VAL A 50 -17.00 -3.20 -0.96
CA VAL A 50 -18.45 -3.17 -1.19
C VAL A 50 -18.81 -3.76 -2.55
N LYS A 51 -18.14 -3.31 -3.61
CA LYS A 51 -18.41 -3.71 -4.99
C LYS A 51 -17.10 -4.00 -5.72
N PRO A 52 -16.62 -5.26 -5.68
CA PRO A 52 -15.35 -5.60 -6.29
C PRO A 52 -15.39 -5.39 -7.81
N ASN A 53 -14.35 -4.75 -8.33
CA ASN A 53 -14.20 -4.50 -9.76
C ASN A 53 -12.79 -4.88 -10.20
N LYS A 54 -12.70 -5.79 -11.18
CA LYS A 54 -11.43 -6.32 -11.71
C LYS A 54 -10.52 -5.26 -12.28
N ASN A 55 -11.06 -4.33 -13.07
CA ASN A 55 -10.27 -3.31 -13.74
C ASN A 55 -9.69 -2.35 -12.70
N LEU A 56 -10.51 -1.90 -11.76
CA LEU A 56 -10.06 -1.04 -10.66
C LEU A 56 -9.03 -1.78 -9.77
N ASN A 57 -9.25 -3.06 -9.46
CA ASN A 57 -8.32 -3.84 -8.64
C ASN A 57 -6.96 -4.04 -9.33
N PHE A 58 -6.97 -4.30 -10.64
CA PHE A 58 -5.77 -4.46 -11.43
C PHE A 58 -4.99 -3.14 -11.54
N SER A 59 -5.68 -2.02 -11.83
CA SER A 59 -5.04 -0.70 -11.89
C SER A 59 -4.44 -0.29 -10.55
N LEU A 60 -5.18 -0.45 -9.43
CA LEU A 60 -4.64 -0.19 -8.09
C LEU A 60 -3.45 -1.07 -7.78
N GLY A 61 -3.52 -2.36 -8.13
CA GLY A 61 -2.42 -3.30 -7.97
C GLY A 61 -1.16 -2.84 -8.70
N ILE A 62 -1.27 -2.44 -9.98
CA ILE A 62 -0.13 -1.94 -10.76
C ILE A 62 0.44 -0.65 -10.15
N ILE A 63 -0.41 0.32 -9.84
CA ILE A 63 0.03 1.62 -9.28
C ILE A 63 0.85 1.39 -8.00
N PHE A 64 0.34 0.60 -7.07
CA PHE A 64 1.04 0.36 -5.81
C PHE A 64 2.25 -0.56 -5.96
N VAL A 65 2.27 -1.50 -6.92
CA VAL A 65 3.50 -2.24 -7.27
C VAL A 65 4.56 -1.27 -7.76
N CYS A 66 4.24 -0.35 -8.66
CA CYS A 66 5.19 0.63 -9.19
C CYS A 66 5.73 1.55 -8.08
N ILE A 67 4.85 2.10 -7.24
CA ILE A 67 5.23 2.95 -6.11
C ILE A 67 6.12 2.18 -5.13
N SER A 68 5.73 0.95 -4.77
CA SER A 68 6.50 0.14 -3.83
C SER A 68 7.86 -0.24 -4.41
N SER A 69 7.95 -0.63 -5.69
CA SER A 69 9.22 -0.90 -6.37
C SER A 69 10.14 0.31 -6.39
N TYR A 70 9.60 1.51 -6.64
CA TYR A 70 10.38 2.74 -6.58
C TYR A 70 10.93 2.99 -5.18
N LEU A 71 10.12 2.80 -4.13
CA LEU A 71 10.55 2.94 -2.74
C LEU A 71 11.62 1.89 -2.35
N ILE A 72 11.49 0.65 -2.85
CA ILE A 72 12.51 -0.39 -2.67
C ILE A 72 13.84 0.07 -3.28
N LEU A 73 13.83 0.54 -4.53
CA LEU A 73 15.04 1.02 -5.20
C LEU A 73 15.66 2.22 -4.48
N ALA A 74 14.84 3.18 -4.04
CA ALA A 74 15.30 4.31 -3.26
C ALA A 74 15.97 3.86 -1.96
N TYR A 75 15.38 2.89 -1.26
CA TYR A 75 15.96 2.31 -0.05
C TYR A 75 17.30 1.61 -0.30
N LEU A 76 17.37 0.75 -1.31
CA LEU A 76 18.63 0.09 -1.66
C LEU A 76 19.72 1.10 -2.06
N SER A 77 19.35 2.16 -2.79
CA SER A 77 20.28 3.21 -3.21
C SER A 77 20.90 3.94 -2.01
N ASP A 78 20.12 4.20 -0.96
CA ASP A 78 20.61 4.82 0.27
C ASP A 78 21.50 3.89 1.09
N ILE A 79 21.13 2.59 1.23
CA ILE A 79 22.00 1.59 1.89
C ILE A 79 23.35 1.49 1.18
N LEU A 80 23.34 1.51 -0.16
CA LEU A 80 24.53 1.41 -0.98
C LEU A 80 25.31 2.75 -1.07
N ASN A 81 24.87 3.80 -0.38
CA ASN A 81 25.43 5.16 -0.41
C ASN A 81 25.56 5.74 -1.83
N ILE A 82 24.71 5.33 -2.76
CA ILE A 82 24.69 5.85 -4.14
C ILE A 82 24.01 7.24 -4.14
N ILE A 83 23.02 7.44 -3.26
CA ILE A 83 22.30 8.71 -3.05
C ILE A 83 22.13 8.90 -1.53
N SER A 84 22.42 10.10 -1.01
CA SER A 84 22.23 10.42 0.41
C SER A 84 20.78 10.83 0.70
N ILE A 85 20.00 9.93 1.31
CA ILE A 85 18.66 10.25 1.79
C ILE A 85 18.76 10.84 3.21
N SER A 86 17.97 11.87 3.53
CA SER A 86 18.00 12.57 4.83
C SER A 86 17.81 11.61 6.02
N GLU A 87 18.43 11.91 7.17
CA GLU A 87 18.39 11.10 8.40
C GLU A 87 16.95 10.81 8.91
N THR A 88 16.02 11.75 8.71
CA THR A 88 14.59 11.60 9.05
C THR A 88 13.93 10.49 8.22
N PHE A 89 14.35 10.33 6.97
CA PHE A 89 13.88 9.25 6.09
C PHE A 89 14.50 7.90 6.47
N LYS A 90 15.76 7.85 6.94
CA LYS A 90 16.42 6.59 7.37
C LYS A 90 15.68 5.88 8.51
N GLY A 91 15.22 6.62 9.52
CA GLY A 91 14.39 6.05 10.60
C GLY A 91 13.03 5.55 10.09
N PHE A 92 12.40 6.30 9.18
CA PHE A 92 11.18 5.89 8.49
C PHE A 92 11.39 4.66 7.62
N ILE A 93 12.61 4.42 7.14
CA ILE A 93 13.03 3.38 6.19
C ILE A 93 13.47 2.06 6.86
N VAL A 94 13.97 2.04 8.10
CA VAL A 94 14.29 0.76 8.79
C VAL A 94 13.01 0.07 9.31
N LEU A 95 12.11 0.84 9.93
CA LEU A 95 10.71 0.42 10.12
C LEU A 95 9.95 0.39 8.77
N GLY A 96 10.40 1.20 7.81
CA GLY A 96 9.83 1.32 6.46
C GLY A 96 10.17 0.21 5.50
N GLY A 97 11.27 -0.52 5.68
CA GLY A 97 11.69 -1.56 4.76
C GLY A 97 10.70 -2.72 4.80
N LEU A 98 10.30 -3.11 6.02
CA LEU A 98 9.18 -4.02 6.24
C LEU A 98 7.87 -3.47 5.69
N PHE A 99 7.59 -2.18 5.89
CA PHE A 99 6.39 -1.53 5.37
C PHE A 99 6.33 -1.53 3.84
N VAL A 100 7.44 -1.22 3.17
CA VAL A 100 7.60 -1.16 1.72
C VAL A 100 7.49 -2.57 1.13
N LEU A 101 8.14 -3.56 1.73
CA LEU A 101 8.00 -4.96 1.32
C LEU A 101 6.56 -5.47 1.51
N THR A 102 5.90 -5.11 2.61
CA THR A 102 4.51 -5.51 2.85
C THR A 102 3.55 -4.84 1.87
N ASN A 103 3.77 -3.56 1.54
CA ASN A 103 3.02 -2.89 0.47
C ASN A 103 3.20 -3.61 -0.86
N PHE A 104 4.44 -3.95 -1.23
CA PHE A 104 4.73 -4.67 -2.45
C PHE A 104 4.05 -6.05 -2.51
N THR A 105 4.11 -6.84 -1.42
CA THR A 105 3.46 -8.17 -1.39
C THR A 105 1.94 -8.07 -1.46
N MET A 106 1.33 -7.10 -0.78
CA MET A 106 -0.11 -6.86 -0.82
C MET A 106 -0.59 -6.39 -2.19
N SER A 107 0.18 -5.54 -2.88
CA SER A 107 -0.12 -5.12 -4.25
C SER A 107 0.00 -6.28 -5.25
N LEU A 108 1.02 -7.13 -5.13
CA LEU A 108 1.13 -8.35 -5.94
C LEU A 108 -0.05 -9.29 -5.69
N TRP A 109 -0.53 -9.37 -4.44
CA TRP A 109 -1.72 -10.16 -4.13
C TRP A 109 -2.98 -9.58 -4.81
N MET A 110 -3.14 -8.25 -4.87
CA MET A 110 -4.23 -7.63 -5.63
C MET A 110 -4.18 -8.00 -7.12
N ILE A 111 -3.01 -7.92 -7.74
CA ILE A 111 -2.82 -8.32 -9.15
C ILE A 111 -3.16 -9.80 -9.34
N ARG A 112 -2.67 -10.67 -8.45
CA ARG A 112 -2.98 -12.11 -8.47
C ARG A 112 -4.49 -12.37 -8.37
N ASN A 113 -5.20 -11.63 -7.50
CA ASN A 113 -6.65 -11.76 -7.34
C ASN A 113 -7.41 -11.33 -8.61
N SER A 114 -6.93 -10.31 -9.33
CA SER A 114 -7.48 -9.90 -10.63
C SER A 114 -7.27 -10.98 -11.71
N MET A 115 -6.08 -11.57 -11.80
CA MET A 115 -5.74 -12.57 -12.83
C MET A 115 -6.46 -13.90 -12.63
N LYS A 116 -6.56 -14.39 -11.39
CA LYS A 116 -7.20 -15.69 -11.09
C LYS A 116 -8.73 -15.67 -11.13
N LYS A 117 -9.36 -14.56 -11.55
CA LYS A 117 -10.83 -14.36 -11.48
C LYS A 117 -11.37 -14.72 -10.07
N ALA A 118 -10.65 -14.33 -9.01
CA ALA A 118 -11.15 -14.48 -7.63
C ALA A 118 -12.32 -13.53 -7.31
N PHE A 119 -12.55 -12.61 -8.24
CA PHE A 119 -13.69 -11.73 -8.40
C PHE A 119 -14.28 -11.93 -9.80
#